data_AF-A0A396QIY4-F1
#
_entry.id   AF-A0A396QIY4-F1
#
_cell.length_a   1.000
_cell.length_b   1.000
_cell.length_c   1.000
_cell.angle_alpha   90.00
_cell.angle_beta   90.00
_cell.angle_gamma   90.00
#
_symmetry.space_group_name_H-M   'P 1'
#
loop_
_entity.id
_entity.type
_entity.pdbx_description
1 polymer ?
#
loop_
_entity_poly.entity_id
_entity_poly.type
_entity_poly.pdbx_seq_one_letter_code
_entity_poly.pdbx_strand_id
1 'polypeptide(L)'
;MNGLCGGYIPPGECGMPDENGLGILPTGRNLHLSGTDRIPVKSAWERGKELADQLIELYRKEEGALPRKVAMNMMSLDVTRSKGEQLSQFLYLMGITPLWDAKGRVNGLAPIPLEQLGRPRIDVTVRITGVLRDTWPFVVEMMDEAVLLVASLEEPEQVNYVRANMKSMNNTVRIFGDAPGTYGAGVDLALMASAWESEEDLMRYYIKHSAYAYGKELHGETRIQEFVDNVKDVDVSYDVTESPRMDVLECGFGTQVQGGMRLMAKYLGKKKIRQYQASVREDGLSAQSLCPPDTGVPWRKRS
;
A
#
# COMPACT_ATOMS: atom_id res chain seq x y z
N MET A 1 32.80 14.30 -13.16
CA MET A 1 33.28 15.65 -13.53
C MET A 1 32.48 16.30 -14.65
N ASN A 2 32.05 15.58 -15.69
CA ASN A 2 31.32 16.16 -16.85
C ASN A 2 30.18 17.14 -16.49
N GLY A 3 29.33 16.78 -15.52
CA GLY A 3 28.21 17.65 -15.10
C GLY A 3 28.64 18.94 -14.41
N LEU A 4 29.71 18.91 -13.61
CA LEU A 4 30.27 20.12 -12.98
C LEU A 4 30.91 21.05 -14.00
N CYS A 5 31.37 20.51 -15.14
CA CYS A 5 31.89 21.27 -16.27
C CYS A 5 30.77 21.80 -17.19
N GLY A 6 29.50 21.69 -16.81
CA GLY A 6 28.36 22.08 -17.66
C GLY A 6 28.14 21.17 -18.87
N GLY A 7 28.76 19.98 -18.90
CA GLY A 7 28.60 19.01 -19.97
C GLY A 7 27.29 18.23 -19.88
N TYR A 8 26.77 17.81 -21.04
CA TYR A 8 25.56 16.99 -21.13
C TYR A 8 25.78 15.61 -20.51
N ILE A 9 24.88 15.22 -19.60
CA ILE A 9 24.85 13.88 -19.00
C ILE A 9 23.82 13.03 -19.77
N PRO A 10 24.24 11.95 -20.46
CA PRO A 10 23.33 11.10 -21.19
C PRO A 10 22.23 10.51 -20.30
N PRO A 11 20.97 10.46 -20.76
CA PRO A 11 19.89 9.85 -20.01
C PRO A 11 20.01 8.33 -19.97
N GLY A 12 19.40 7.74 -18.96
CA GLY A 12 19.28 6.29 -18.84
C GLY A 12 18.09 5.88 -18.01
N GLU A 13 17.52 4.71 -18.29
CA GLU A 13 16.43 4.18 -17.47
C GLU A 13 16.93 3.86 -16.07
N CYS A 14 16.15 4.22 -15.05
CA CYS A 14 16.35 3.75 -13.70
C CYS A 14 15.71 2.37 -13.49
N GLY A 15 16.20 1.65 -12.49
CA GLY A 15 15.60 0.39 -12.05
C GLY A 15 16.59 -0.43 -11.25
N MET A 16 16.22 -1.69 -11.02
CA MET A 16 17.06 -2.64 -10.34
C MET A 16 17.69 -3.59 -11.39
N PRO A 17 19.00 -3.93 -11.31
CA PRO A 17 19.66 -4.77 -12.32
C PRO A 17 19.06 -6.17 -12.47
N ASP A 18 18.48 -6.69 -11.40
CA ASP A 18 17.72 -7.94 -11.28
C ASP A 18 16.34 -7.86 -11.94
N GLU A 19 15.74 -6.67 -12.05
CA GLU A 19 14.42 -6.48 -12.67
C GLU A 19 14.52 -6.09 -14.17
N ASN A 20 15.39 -5.13 -14.50
CA ASN A 20 15.50 -4.55 -15.84
C ASN A 20 16.79 -4.98 -16.58
N GLY A 21 17.55 -5.92 -16.02
CA GLY A 21 18.74 -6.51 -16.63
C GLY A 21 19.90 -5.53 -16.85
N LEU A 22 20.82 -5.89 -17.73
CA LEU A 22 21.99 -5.06 -18.09
C LEU A 22 21.62 -3.75 -18.83
N GLY A 23 20.37 -3.57 -19.27
CA GLY A 23 19.92 -2.39 -20.02
C GLY A 23 19.95 -1.08 -19.22
N ILE A 24 19.93 -1.18 -17.89
CA ILE A 24 20.08 -0.02 -17.00
C ILE A 24 21.54 0.32 -16.68
N LEU A 25 22.50 -0.49 -17.14
CA LEU A 25 23.93 -0.22 -17.03
C LEU A 25 24.46 0.47 -18.31
N PRO A 26 25.56 1.24 -18.22
CA PRO A 26 26.31 1.59 -17.01
C PRO A 26 25.61 2.63 -16.13
N THR A 27 26.08 2.76 -14.89
CA THR A 27 25.71 3.87 -13.97
C THR A 27 26.35 5.20 -14.43
N GLY A 28 26.05 6.30 -13.73
CA GLY A 28 26.57 7.64 -14.08
C GLY A 28 25.78 8.35 -15.19
N ARG A 29 24.56 7.89 -15.46
CA ARG A 29 23.59 8.49 -16.39
C ARG A 29 22.57 9.35 -15.65
N ASN A 30 21.90 10.25 -16.39
CA ASN A 30 20.77 11.02 -15.86
C ASN A 30 19.51 10.16 -15.88
N LEU A 31 19.10 9.68 -14.72
CA LEU A 31 18.11 8.62 -14.60
C LEU A 31 16.68 9.10 -14.88
N HIS A 32 15.88 8.28 -15.57
CA HIS A 32 14.46 8.53 -15.78
C HIS A 32 13.61 7.25 -15.69
N LEU A 33 12.32 7.42 -15.43
CA LEU A 33 11.32 6.36 -15.51
C LEU A 33 10.92 6.12 -16.98
N SER A 34 10.51 4.89 -17.29
CA SER A 34 9.94 4.52 -18.59
C SER A 34 8.71 3.62 -18.40
N GLY A 35 7.81 3.63 -19.39
CA GLY A 35 6.60 2.80 -19.39
C GLY A 35 5.59 3.16 -18.30
N THR A 36 5.57 4.42 -17.86
CA THR A 36 4.67 4.89 -16.79
C THR A 36 3.19 4.84 -17.18
N ASP A 37 2.87 4.84 -18.47
CA ASP A 37 1.51 4.78 -19.02
C ASP A 37 0.92 3.35 -19.10
N ARG A 38 1.68 2.33 -18.71
CA ARG A 38 1.30 0.90 -18.81
C ARG A 38 1.15 0.20 -17.47
N ILE A 39 0.98 0.97 -16.41
CA ILE A 39 0.86 0.47 -15.05
C ILE A 39 -0.63 0.20 -14.71
N PRO A 40 -0.97 -0.95 -14.08
CA PRO A 40 -0.13 -2.12 -13.93
C PRO A 40 0.05 -2.87 -15.27
N VAL A 41 1.22 -3.47 -15.49
CA VAL A 41 1.43 -4.36 -16.64
C VAL A 41 0.77 -5.72 -16.39
N LYS A 42 0.43 -6.47 -17.46
CA LYS A 42 -0.24 -7.78 -17.34
C LYS A 42 0.52 -8.80 -16.48
N SER A 43 1.86 -8.81 -16.53
CA SER A 43 2.66 -9.69 -15.67
C SER A 43 2.54 -9.31 -14.20
N ALA A 44 2.55 -8.01 -13.89
CA ALA A 44 2.36 -7.50 -12.54
C ALA A 44 0.93 -7.78 -12.03
N TRP A 45 -0.06 -7.82 -12.92
CA TRP A 45 -1.41 -8.26 -12.59
C TRP A 45 -1.46 -9.70 -12.10
N GLU A 46 -0.85 -10.64 -12.83
CA GLU A 46 -0.80 -12.04 -12.41
C GLU A 46 -0.12 -12.20 -11.05
N ARG A 47 0.99 -11.50 -10.83
CA ARG A 47 1.72 -11.47 -9.55
C ARG A 47 0.91 -10.85 -8.41
N GLY A 48 0.19 -9.76 -8.68
CA GLY A 48 -0.71 -9.14 -7.71
C GLY A 48 -1.85 -10.08 -7.26
N LYS A 49 -2.38 -10.90 -8.16
CA LYS A 49 -3.36 -11.94 -7.79
C LYS A 49 -2.77 -12.98 -6.85
N GLU A 50 -1.58 -13.49 -7.18
CA GLU A 50 -0.86 -14.46 -6.33
C GLU A 50 -0.59 -13.88 -4.93
N LEU A 51 -0.15 -12.62 -4.85
CA LEU A 51 0.07 -11.89 -3.59
C LEU A 51 -1.20 -11.75 -2.75
N ALA A 52 -2.33 -11.45 -3.39
CA ALA A 52 -3.61 -11.33 -2.71
C ALA A 52 -4.10 -12.69 -2.17
N ASP A 53 -4.03 -13.74 -2.98
CA ASP A 53 -4.44 -15.09 -2.58
C ASP A 53 -3.59 -15.61 -1.42
N GLN A 54 -2.27 -15.33 -1.42
CA GLN A 54 -1.39 -15.69 -0.31
C GLN A 54 -1.67 -14.91 0.97
N LEU A 55 -1.95 -13.61 0.88
CA LEU A 55 -2.37 -12.81 2.04
C LEU A 55 -3.63 -13.41 2.67
N ILE A 56 -4.61 -13.74 1.84
CA ILE A 56 -5.88 -14.34 2.25
C ILE A 56 -5.63 -15.71 2.90
N GLU A 57 -4.83 -16.56 2.27
CA GLU A 57 -4.53 -17.90 2.79
C GLU A 57 -3.81 -17.84 4.13
N LEU A 58 -2.81 -16.96 4.26
CA LEU A 58 -2.08 -16.77 5.50
C LEU A 58 -3.01 -16.33 6.62
N TYR A 59 -3.87 -15.34 6.36
CA TYR A 59 -4.85 -14.89 7.35
C TYR A 59 -5.83 -16.01 7.72
N ARG A 60 -6.34 -16.76 6.73
CA ARG A 60 -7.25 -17.88 6.95
C ARG A 60 -6.62 -18.99 7.79
N LYS A 61 -5.34 -19.29 7.56
CA LYS A 61 -4.59 -20.27 8.34
C LYS A 61 -4.42 -19.84 9.79
N GLU A 62 -4.23 -18.56 10.06
CA GLU A 62 -4.00 -18.04 11.41
C GLU A 62 -5.28 -17.73 12.20
N GLU A 63 -6.35 -17.28 11.54
CA GLU A 63 -7.58 -16.79 12.17
C GLU A 63 -8.83 -17.65 11.86
N GLY A 64 -8.74 -18.61 10.92
CA GLY A 64 -9.85 -19.48 10.54
C GLY A 64 -10.95 -18.80 9.71
N ALA A 65 -10.76 -17.54 9.29
CA ALA A 65 -11.72 -16.74 8.52
C ALA A 65 -11.01 -15.92 7.43
N LEU A 66 -11.77 -15.29 6.54
CA LEU A 66 -11.22 -14.33 5.58
C LEU A 66 -11.09 -12.95 6.23
N PRO A 67 -10.08 -12.14 5.88
CA PRO A 67 -10.01 -10.77 6.36
C PRO A 67 -11.15 -9.97 5.74
N ARG A 68 -11.90 -9.24 6.58
CA ARG A 68 -12.96 -8.34 6.13
C ARG A 68 -12.38 -7.02 5.64
N LYS A 69 -11.30 -6.56 6.29
CA LYS A 69 -10.64 -5.30 5.95
C LYS A 69 -9.12 -5.37 6.07
N VAL A 70 -8.43 -4.95 5.01
CA VAL A 70 -6.96 -4.91 4.92
C VAL A 70 -6.49 -3.46 4.83
N ALA A 71 -5.47 -3.10 5.59
CA ALA A 71 -4.77 -1.82 5.47
C ALA A 71 -3.42 -2.03 4.81
N MET A 72 -3.19 -1.40 3.67
CA MET A 72 -1.95 -1.50 2.91
C MET A 72 -1.14 -0.21 3.00
N ASN A 73 0.18 -0.34 3.03
CA ASN A 73 1.10 0.75 2.75
C ASN A 73 1.51 0.69 1.28
N MET A 74 1.56 1.82 0.56
CA MET A 74 2.00 1.84 -0.84
C MET A 74 2.95 3.00 -1.13
N MET A 75 4.10 2.70 -1.70
CA MET A 75 5.18 3.63 -2.00
C MET A 75 5.39 3.76 -3.51
N SER A 76 5.90 4.92 -3.95
CA SER A 76 6.21 5.17 -5.38
C SER A 76 7.19 4.14 -5.96
N LEU A 77 8.05 3.57 -5.13
CA LEU A 77 9.03 2.57 -5.56
C LEU A 77 8.37 1.22 -5.86
N ASP A 78 7.26 0.89 -5.19
CA ASP A 78 6.51 -0.34 -5.45
C ASP A 78 5.98 -0.32 -6.88
N VAL A 79 5.40 0.82 -7.30
CA VAL A 79 4.94 1.01 -8.68
C VAL A 79 6.09 0.96 -9.69
N THR A 80 7.20 1.63 -9.38
CA THR A 80 8.34 1.76 -10.31
C THR A 80 9.03 0.44 -10.59
N ARG A 81 9.25 -0.35 -9.53
CA ARG A 81 10.04 -1.59 -9.53
C ARG A 81 9.23 -2.77 -10.04
N SER A 82 8.09 -3.03 -9.40
CA SER A 82 7.26 -4.19 -9.74
C SER A 82 6.29 -3.91 -10.89
N LYS A 83 6.31 -2.71 -11.47
CA LYS A 83 5.40 -2.29 -12.55
C LYS A 83 3.92 -2.41 -12.15
N GLY A 84 3.62 -2.29 -10.85
CA GLY A 84 2.28 -2.26 -10.28
C GLY A 84 1.78 -3.59 -9.70
N GLU A 85 2.64 -4.44 -9.12
CA GLU A 85 2.19 -5.67 -8.45
C GLU A 85 1.29 -5.38 -7.25
N GLN A 86 1.69 -4.43 -6.40
CA GLN A 86 0.88 -4.07 -5.22
C GLN A 86 -0.42 -3.34 -5.59
N LEU A 87 -0.42 -2.53 -6.66
CA LEU A 87 -1.65 -1.96 -7.22
C LEU A 87 -2.58 -3.06 -7.73
N SER A 88 -2.03 -4.06 -8.41
CA SER A 88 -2.79 -5.22 -8.87
C SER A 88 -3.35 -6.04 -7.70
N GLN A 89 -2.59 -6.20 -6.63
CA GLN A 89 -3.03 -6.84 -5.39
C GLN A 89 -4.22 -6.08 -4.78
N PHE A 90 -4.13 -4.75 -4.68
CA PHE A 90 -5.21 -3.90 -4.20
C PHE A 90 -6.50 -4.09 -5.02
N LEU A 91 -6.39 -3.99 -6.36
CA LEU A 91 -7.52 -4.16 -7.27
C LEU A 91 -8.14 -5.55 -7.14
N TYR A 92 -7.32 -6.60 -7.11
CA TYR A 92 -7.81 -7.96 -7.03
C TYR A 92 -8.45 -8.29 -5.68
N LEU A 93 -7.92 -7.82 -4.55
CA LEU A 93 -8.56 -7.98 -3.23
C LEU A 93 -10.00 -7.45 -3.24
N MET A 94 -10.21 -6.29 -3.87
CA MET A 94 -11.54 -5.69 -4.09
C MET A 94 -12.37 -6.40 -5.17
N GLY A 95 -11.77 -7.32 -5.94
CA GLY A 95 -12.41 -8.05 -7.01
C GLY A 95 -12.60 -7.22 -8.28
N ILE A 96 -11.70 -6.28 -8.54
CA ILE A 96 -11.66 -5.44 -9.74
C ILE A 96 -10.49 -5.88 -10.61
N THR A 97 -10.71 -5.97 -11.93
CA THR A 97 -9.67 -6.26 -12.91
C THR A 97 -9.42 -5.04 -13.82
N PRO A 98 -8.15 -4.72 -14.13
CA PRO A 98 -7.84 -3.72 -15.13
C PRO A 98 -8.15 -4.22 -16.54
N LEU A 99 -8.56 -3.31 -17.42
CA LEU A 99 -8.75 -3.54 -18.84
C LEU A 99 -7.61 -2.88 -19.61
N TRP A 100 -6.92 -3.65 -20.46
CA TRP A 100 -5.80 -3.15 -21.27
C TRP A 100 -6.20 -2.95 -22.72
N ASP A 101 -5.74 -1.86 -23.31
CA ASP A 101 -5.78 -1.66 -24.76
C ASP A 101 -4.74 -2.52 -25.49
N ALA A 102 -4.75 -2.50 -26.83
CA ALA A 102 -3.80 -3.25 -27.66
C ALA A 102 -2.33 -2.83 -27.45
N LYS A 103 -2.07 -1.66 -26.85
CA LYS A 103 -0.72 -1.14 -26.53
C LYS A 103 -0.30 -1.46 -25.09
N GLY A 104 -1.13 -2.15 -24.33
CA GLY A 104 -0.87 -2.52 -22.94
C GLY A 104 -1.09 -1.38 -21.95
N ARG A 105 -1.82 -0.32 -22.32
CA ARG A 105 -2.22 0.74 -21.39
C ARG A 105 -3.55 0.38 -20.75
N VAL A 106 -3.70 0.65 -19.46
CA VAL A 106 -4.98 0.47 -18.79
C VAL A 106 -5.94 1.56 -19.22
N ASN A 107 -7.11 1.19 -19.72
CA ASN A 107 -8.12 2.11 -20.24
C ASN A 107 -9.49 1.98 -19.55
N GLY A 108 -9.58 1.15 -18.53
CA GLY A 108 -10.77 1.00 -17.71
C GLY A 108 -10.61 -0.09 -16.66
N LEU A 109 -11.60 -0.19 -15.78
CA LEU A 109 -11.71 -1.22 -14.75
C LEU A 109 -13.04 -1.96 -14.91
N ALA A 110 -13.05 -3.24 -14.54
CA ALA A 110 -14.28 -4.05 -14.52
C ALA A 110 -14.37 -4.89 -13.24
N PRO A 111 -15.58 -5.09 -12.68
CA PRO A 111 -15.75 -6.02 -11.59
C PRO A 111 -15.59 -7.46 -12.08
N ILE A 112 -14.82 -8.25 -11.36
CA ILE A 112 -14.76 -9.71 -11.51
C ILE A 112 -16.09 -10.27 -10.94
N PRO A 113 -16.84 -11.10 -11.69
CA PRO A 113 -18.04 -11.75 -11.18
C PRO A 113 -17.76 -12.58 -9.92
N LEU A 114 -18.67 -12.58 -8.95
CA LEU A 114 -18.46 -13.26 -7.66
C LEU A 114 -18.20 -14.77 -7.83
N GLU A 115 -18.83 -15.40 -8.83
CA GLU A 115 -18.62 -16.82 -9.17
C GLU A 115 -17.19 -17.10 -9.64
N GLN A 116 -16.58 -16.15 -10.35
CA GLN A 116 -15.19 -16.24 -10.79
C GLN A 116 -14.22 -15.85 -9.66
N LEU A 117 -14.61 -14.87 -8.83
CA LEU A 117 -13.80 -14.42 -7.71
C LEU A 117 -13.71 -15.48 -6.60
N GLY A 118 -14.76 -16.29 -6.41
CA GLY A 118 -14.78 -17.42 -5.48
C GLY A 118 -14.74 -17.05 -3.99
N ARG A 119 -14.87 -15.76 -3.66
CA ARG A 119 -14.83 -15.21 -2.31
C ARG A 119 -15.53 -13.84 -2.25
N PRO A 120 -15.83 -13.32 -1.04
CA PRO A 120 -16.22 -11.93 -0.85
C PRO A 120 -15.17 -10.93 -1.36
N ARG A 121 -15.62 -9.75 -1.76
CA ARG A 121 -14.77 -8.58 -2.02
C ARG A 121 -14.26 -8.04 -0.70
N ILE A 122 -12.93 -7.92 -0.57
CA ILE A 122 -12.28 -7.46 0.64
C ILE A 122 -12.19 -5.94 0.62
N ASP A 123 -12.54 -5.30 1.74
CA ASP A 123 -12.36 -3.85 1.88
C ASP A 123 -10.88 -3.54 2.08
N VAL A 124 -10.33 -2.61 1.30
CA VAL A 124 -8.92 -2.24 1.39
C VAL A 124 -8.80 -0.74 1.59
N THR A 125 -8.07 -0.33 2.62
CA THR A 125 -7.63 1.06 2.79
C THR A 125 -6.12 1.13 2.56
N VAL A 126 -5.68 2.21 1.91
CA VAL A 126 -4.27 2.37 1.53
C VAL A 126 -3.73 3.66 2.12
N ARG A 127 -2.55 3.58 2.71
CA ARG A 127 -1.71 4.73 3.02
C ARG A 127 -0.67 4.87 1.91
N ILE A 128 -0.83 5.87 1.03
CA ILE A 128 0.13 6.18 -0.05
C ILE A 128 1.20 7.15 0.42
N THR A 129 2.44 7.02 -0.05
CA THR A 129 3.48 8.06 0.20
C THR A 129 3.20 9.36 -0.55
N GLY A 130 3.70 10.48 -0.03
CA GLY A 130 3.68 11.77 -0.72
C GLY A 130 4.43 11.71 -2.05
N VAL A 131 5.50 10.91 -2.13
CA VAL A 131 6.18 10.65 -3.40
C VAL A 131 5.25 9.94 -4.38
N LEU A 132 4.49 8.92 -3.94
CA LEU A 132 3.52 8.23 -4.82
C LEU A 132 2.44 9.19 -5.32
N ARG A 133 1.87 10.00 -4.43
CA ARG A 133 0.92 11.06 -4.79
C ARG A 133 1.46 11.95 -5.92
N ASP A 134 2.73 12.36 -5.80
CA ASP A 134 3.33 13.32 -6.73
C ASP A 134 3.77 12.68 -8.06
N THR A 135 4.21 11.42 -8.04
CA THR A 135 4.77 10.74 -9.22
C THR A 135 3.76 9.86 -9.96
N TRP A 136 2.73 9.37 -9.27
CA TRP A 136 1.75 8.41 -9.79
C TRP A 136 0.29 8.84 -9.53
N PRO A 137 -0.14 10.06 -9.91
CA PRO A 137 -1.51 10.52 -9.68
C PRO A 137 -2.57 9.61 -10.33
N PHE A 138 -2.27 9.04 -11.51
CA PHE A 138 -3.20 8.12 -12.17
C PHE A 138 -3.36 6.79 -11.42
N VAL A 139 -2.37 6.36 -10.62
CA VAL A 139 -2.50 5.16 -9.76
C VAL A 139 -3.47 5.46 -8.62
N VAL A 140 -3.38 6.66 -8.04
CA VAL A 140 -4.31 7.15 -7.01
C VAL A 140 -5.73 7.21 -7.56
N GLU A 141 -5.92 7.81 -8.74
CA GLU A 141 -7.22 7.87 -9.41
C GLU A 141 -7.79 6.49 -9.74
N MET A 142 -6.94 5.55 -10.22
CA MET A 142 -7.35 4.18 -10.51
C MET A 142 -7.80 3.43 -9.26
N MET A 143 -7.10 3.62 -8.13
CA MET A 143 -7.52 3.01 -6.86
C MET A 143 -8.88 3.56 -6.41
N ASP A 144 -9.10 4.88 -6.54
CA ASP A 144 -10.37 5.52 -6.17
C ASP A 144 -11.51 5.04 -7.07
N GLU A 145 -11.28 4.96 -8.38
CA GLU A 145 -12.24 4.41 -9.34
C GLU A 145 -12.63 2.97 -8.99
N ALA A 146 -11.67 2.13 -8.61
CA ALA A 146 -11.95 0.75 -8.18
C ALA A 146 -12.83 0.71 -6.93
N VAL A 147 -12.57 1.57 -5.95
CA VAL A 147 -13.36 1.66 -4.72
C VAL A 147 -14.79 2.08 -5.02
N LEU A 148 -14.96 3.13 -5.83
CA LEU A 148 -16.27 3.64 -6.25
C LEU A 148 -17.04 2.58 -7.05
N LEU A 149 -16.36 1.87 -7.95
CA LEU A 149 -16.96 0.81 -8.75
C LEU A 149 -17.49 -0.31 -7.85
N VAL A 150 -16.68 -0.84 -6.92
CA VAL A 150 -17.11 -1.90 -5.99
C VAL A 150 -18.21 -1.44 -5.05
N ALA A 151 -18.14 -0.20 -4.55
CA ALA A 151 -19.16 0.39 -3.70
C ALA A 151 -20.51 0.51 -4.39
N SER A 152 -20.51 0.72 -5.72
CA SER A 152 -21.72 0.88 -6.53
C SER A 152 -22.42 -0.44 -6.90
N LEU A 153 -21.77 -1.59 -6.70
CA LEU A 153 -22.35 -2.89 -7.05
C LEU A 153 -23.53 -3.22 -6.13
N GLU A 154 -24.62 -3.71 -6.72
CA GLU A 154 -25.81 -4.19 -6.00
C GLU A 154 -25.58 -5.61 -5.45
N GLU A 155 -24.63 -5.73 -4.52
CA GLU A 155 -24.25 -6.98 -3.87
C GLU A 155 -24.60 -6.95 -2.37
N PRO A 156 -24.98 -8.09 -1.77
CA PRO A 156 -25.17 -8.18 -0.32
C PRO A 156 -23.88 -7.91 0.47
N GLU A 157 -24.00 -7.29 1.65
CA GLU A 157 -22.87 -6.95 2.53
C GLU A 157 -22.05 -8.17 3.00
N GLN A 158 -22.64 -9.38 2.95
CA GLN A 158 -21.96 -10.63 3.29
C GLN A 158 -20.91 -11.04 2.25
N VAL A 159 -21.04 -10.57 1.01
CA VAL A 159 -20.13 -10.88 -0.10
C VAL A 159 -19.39 -9.64 -0.63
N ASN A 160 -19.74 -8.45 -0.13
CA ASN A 160 -19.06 -7.20 -0.46
C ASN A 160 -18.73 -6.43 0.83
N TYR A 161 -17.50 -6.59 1.33
CA TYR A 161 -17.09 -5.98 2.59
C TYR A 161 -16.81 -4.48 2.45
N VAL A 162 -16.53 -3.98 1.24
CA VAL A 162 -16.46 -2.53 1.00
C VAL A 162 -17.81 -1.91 1.35
N ARG A 163 -18.91 -2.45 0.82
CA ARG A 163 -20.27 -2.01 1.12
C ARG A 163 -20.62 -2.18 2.60
N ALA A 164 -20.30 -3.34 3.19
CA ALA A 164 -20.55 -3.61 4.61
C ALA A 164 -19.88 -2.60 5.56
N ASN A 165 -18.71 -2.07 5.17
CA ASN A 165 -17.95 -1.13 5.98
C ASN A 165 -18.25 0.34 5.64
N MET A 166 -19.06 0.61 4.61
CA MET A 166 -19.51 1.96 4.28
C MET A 166 -20.66 2.37 5.19
N LYS A 167 -20.47 3.44 5.97
CA LYS A 167 -21.56 4.03 6.77
C LYS A 167 -22.62 4.73 5.92
N SER A 168 -22.23 5.21 4.75
CA SER A 168 -23.09 5.84 3.75
C SER A 168 -22.40 5.85 2.39
N MET A 169 -23.15 6.11 1.32
CA MET A 169 -22.58 6.30 -0.03
C MET A 169 -21.57 7.45 -0.11
N ASN A 170 -21.56 8.36 0.86
CA ASN A 170 -20.60 9.46 0.93
C ASN A 170 -19.29 9.08 1.65
N ASN A 171 -19.18 7.86 2.19
CA ASN A 171 -17.98 7.38 2.92
C ASN A 171 -17.21 6.31 2.12
N THR A 172 -16.88 6.64 0.87
CA THR A 172 -16.13 5.78 -0.05
C THR A 172 -14.62 5.98 0.03
N VAL A 173 -14.13 6.98 0.76
CA VAL A 173 -12.68 7.27 0.81
C VAL A 173 -11.92 6.09 1.42
N ARG A 174 -10.92 5.60 0.68
CA ARG A 174 -10.01 4.53 1.12
C ARG A 174 -8.54 4.86 0.97
N ILE A 175 -8.19 5.91 0.23
CA ILE A 175 -6.80 6.29 -0.05
C ILE A 175 -6.45 7.52 0.78
N PHE A 176 -5.44 7.35 1.61
CA PHE A 176 -4.97 8.37 2.55
C PHE A 176 -3.46 8.55 2.44
N GLY A 177 -2.94 9.72 2.81
CA GLY A 177 -1.51 9.99 2.73
C GLY A 177 -1.10 11.24 3.50
N ASP A 178 0.08 11.77 3.14
CA ASP A 178 0.63 13.01 3.69
C ASP A 178 -0.20 14.23 3.30
N ALA A 179 -0.05 15.36 4.00
CA ALA A 179 -0.59 16.63 3.52
C ALA A 179 0.06 17.03 2.18
N PRO A 180 -0.64 17.75 1.28
CA PRO A 180 -0.04 18.28 0.07
C PRO A 180 1.26 19.07 0.36
N GLY A 181 2.32 18.77 -0.39
CA GLY A 181 3.64 19.39 -0.22
C GLY A 181 4.46 18.88 0.98
N THR A 182 3.95 17.90 1.73
CA THR A 182 4.65 17.26 2.85
C THR A 182 4.91 15.77 2.58
N TYR A 183 5.81 15.18 3.38
CA TYR A 183 6.25 13.79 3.27
C TYR A 183 6.55 13.21 4.65
N GLY A 184 6.23 11.93 4.86
CA GLY A 184 6.57 11.16 6.05
C GLY A 184 5.36 10.84 6.94
N ALA A 185 5.43 9.73 7.66
CA ALA A 185 4.38 9.33 8.59
C ALA A 185 4.40 10.12 9.92
N GLY A 186 5.40 10.98 10.12
CA GLY A 186 5.59 11.84 11.31
C GLY A 186 6.07 11.10 12.56
N VAL A 187 6.04 9.77 12.55
CA VAL A 187 6.45 8.91 13.68
C VAL A 187 7.98 8.86 13.81
N ASP A 188 8.70 8.82 12.70
CA ASP A 188 10.18 8.88 12.66
C ASP A 188 10.74 10.09 13.38
N LEU A 189 10.24 11.29 13.07
CA LEU A 189 10.75 12.52 13.68
C LEU A 189 10.50 12.54 15.18
N ALA A 190 9.33 12.06 15.64
CA ALA A 190 9.02 11.93 17.05
C ALA A 190 9.99 10.94 17.73
N LEU A 191 10.27 9.79 17.10
CA LEU A 191 11.22 8.79 17.61
C LEU A 191 12.65 9.36 17.68
N MET A 192 13.14 9.96 16.60
CA MET A 192 14.49 10.52 16.51
C MET A 192 14.71 11.66 17.51
N ALA A 193 13.71 12.53 17.70
CA ALA A 193 13.76 13.61 18.67
C ALA A 193 13.47 13.16 20.11
N SER A 194 13.11 11.88 20.32
CA SER A 194 12.57 11.39 21.60
C SER A 194 11.40 12.23 22.14
N ALA A 195 10.61 12.82 21.24
CA ALA A 195 9.50 13.73 21.53
C ALA A 195 8.17 12.97 21.72
N TRP A 196 8.20 11.89 22.50
CA TRP A 196 7.06 11.02 22.79
C TRP A 196 7.19 10.41 24.18
N GLU A 197 6.08 10.31 24.90
CA GLU A 197 6.04 9.70 26.24
C GLU A 197 5.34 8.34 26.20
N SER A 198 4.34 8.22 25.33
CA SER A 198 3.46 7.05 25.20
C SER A 198 3.27 6.59 23.75
N GLU A 199 2.80 5.35 23.58
CA GLU A 199 2.36 4.85 22.26
C GLU A 199 1.16 5.65 21.71
N GLU A 200 0.32 6.25 22.58
CA GLU A 200 -0.78 7.10 22.15
C GLU A 200 -0.29 8.40 21.49
N ASP A 201 0.85 8.93 21.91
CA ASP A 201 1.46 10.10 21.26
C ASP A 201 1.87 9.76 19.82
N LEU A 202 2.53 8.61 19.64
CA LEU A 202 2.93 8.12 18.31
C LEU A 202 1.71 7.89 17.41
N MET A 203 0.62 7.35 17.96
CA MET A 203 -0.66 7.23 17.25
C MET A 203 -1.20 8.60 16.81
N ARG A 204 -1.19 9.61 17.69
CA ARG A 204 -1.66 10.97 17.37
C ARG A 204 -0.81 11.61 16.29
N TYR A 205 0.52 11.46 16.35
CA TYR A 205 1.42 11.91 15.28
C TYR A 205 1.09 11.24 13.95
N TYR A 206 0.90 9.92 13.96
CA TYR A 206 0.56 9.16 12.76
C TYR A 206 -0.75 9.64 12.12
N ILE A 207 -1.82 9.80 12.92
CA ILE A 207 -3.11 10.31 12.44
C ILE A 207 -2.95 11.72 11.84
N LYS A 208 -2.24 12.61 12.55
CA LYS A 208 -2.03 13.99 12.10
C LYS A 208 -1.33 14.09 10.74
N HIS A 209 -0.44 13.15 10.43
CA HIS A 209 0.33 13.15 9.18
C HIS A 209 -0.24 12.22 8.10
N SER A 210 -1.23 11.38 8.41
CA SER A 210 -1.74 10.38 7.45
C SER A 210 -3.21 10.58 7.08
N ALA A 211 -3.97 11.44 7.76
CA ALA A 211 -5.41 11.58 7.55
C ALA A 211 -5.80 12.58 6.44
N TYR A 212 -5.07 12.60 5.33
CA TYR A 212 -5.37 13.41 4.15
C TYR A 212 -5.85 12.50 3.03
N ALA A 213 -7.05 12.76 2.52
CA ALA A 213 -7.72 11.91 1.54
C ALA A 213 -7.31 12.23 0.11
N TYR A 214 -7.20 11.20 -0.72
CA TYR A 214 -6.83 11.33 -2.13
C TYR A 214 -7.75 10.50 -3.03
N GLY A 215 -7.97 10.97 -4.27
CA GLY A 215 -8.90 10.36 -5.23
C GLY A 215 -9.17 11.29 -6.43
N LYS A 216 -10.13 10.93 -7.28
CA LYS A 216 -10.42 11.61 -8.56
C LYS A 216 -10.82 13.09 -8.41
N GLU A 217 -11.29 13.49 -7.23
CA GLU A 217 -11.63 14.87 -6.87
C GLU A 217 -11.19 15.23 -5.44
N LEU A 218 -10.25 14.46 -4.88
CA LEU A 218 -9.72 14.65 -3.53
C LEU A 218 -8.22 14.90 -3.62
N HIS A 219 -7.80 16.06 -3.15
CA HIS A 219 -6.44 16.56 -3.34
C HIS A 219 -5.70 16.77 -2.01
N GLY A 220 -5.94 15.87 -1.06
CA GLY A 220 -5.34 15.92 0.26
C GLY A 220 -6.13 16.76 1.25
N GLU A 221 -7.46 16.79 1.18
CA GLU A 221 -8.25 17.38 2.25
C GLU A 221 -8.18 16.52 3.51
N THR A 222 -8.18 17.17 4.68
CA THR A 222 -8.20 16.45 5.96
C THR A 222 -9.51 15.69 6.14
N ARG A 223 -9.42 14.41 6.47
CA ARG A 223 -10.53 13.47 6.71
C ARG A 223 -10.23 12.57 7.92
N ILE A 224 -9.94 13.18 9.07
CA ILE A 224 -9.53 12.46 10.30
C ILE A 224 -10.54 11.38 10.71
N GLN A 225 -11.83 11.71 10.76
CA GLN A 225 -12.85 10.76 11.21
C GLN A 225 -12.97 9.56 10.25
N GLU A 226 -12.96 9.80 8.94
CA GLU A 226 -13.01 8.73 7.94
C GLU A 226 -11.74 7.88 7.96
N PHE A 227 -10.56 8.49 8.14
CA PHE A 227 -9.32 7.75 8.30
C PHE A 227 -9.38 6.84 9.54
N VAL A 228 -9.82 7.37 10.67
CA VAL A 228 -10.00 6.60 11.92
C VAL A 228 -11.01 5.46 11.71
N ASP A 229 -12.16 5.73 11.11
CA ASP A 229 -13.17 4.70 10.85
C ASP A 229 -12.69 3.63 9.86
N ASN A 230 -11.82 3.99 8.92
CA ASN A 230 -11.22 3.02 8.01
C ASN A 230 -10.17 2.14 8.70
N VAL A 231 -9.36 2.71 9.59
CA VAL A 231 -8.20 1.99 10.14
C VAL A 231 -8.49 1.27 11.46
N LYS A 232 -9.39 1.78 12.30
CA LYS A 232 -9.59 1.23 13.67
C LYS A 232 -10.07 -0.23 13.67
N ASP A 233 -10.83 -0.65 12.67
CA ASP A 233 -11.49 -1.97 12.61
C ASP A 233 -10.80 -2.93 11.62
N VAL A 234 -9.62 -2.59 11.10
CA VAL A 234 -8.87 -3.45 10.17
C VAL A 234 -8.55 -4.81 10.80
N ASP A 235 -8.44 -5.84 9.97
CA ASP A 235 -8.03 -7.17 10.40
C ASP A 235 -6.51 -7.36 10.26
N VAL A 236 -5.96 -6.79 9.18
CA VAL A 236 -4.58 -6.97 8.76
C VAL A 236 -3.99 -5.63 8.35
N SER A 237 -2.79 -5.34 8.84
CA SER A 237 -1.88 -4.38 8.23
C SER A 237 -0.90 -5.15 7.35
N TYR A 238 -0.72 -4.72 6.11
CA TYR A 238 0.09 -5.41 5.12
C TYR A 238 1.06 -4.44 4.44
N ASP A 239 2.28 -4.89 4.24
CA ASP A 239 3.29 -4.19 3.46
C ASP A 239 4.12 -5.20 2.65
N VAL A 240 4.74 -4.75 1.57
CA VAL A 240 5.53 -5.58 0.67
C VAL A 240 6.92 -4.99 0.48
N THR A 241 7.92 -5.87 0.48
CA THR A 241 9.28 -5.53 0.06
C THR A 241 9.54 -6.16 -1.30
N GLU A 242 9.67 -5.32 -2.33
CA GLU A 242 9.87 -5.77 -3.71
C GLU A 242 11.32 -6.21 -4.01
N SER A 243 12.28 -5.82 -3.18
CA SER A 243 13.71 -6.02 -3.45
C SER A 243 14.39 -6.77 -2.30
N PRO A 244 15.17 -7.84 -2.58
CA PRO A 244 15.95 -8.53 -1.55
C PRO A 244 17.11 -7.67 -1.00
N ARG A 245 17.45 -6.56 -1.68
CA ARG A 245 18.49 -5.63 -1.24
C ARG A 245 18.08 -4.67 -0.13
N MET A 246 16.79 -4.57 0.16
CA MET A 246 16.28 -3.71 1.23
C MET A 246 15.36 -4.51 2.11
N ASP A 247 15.36 -4.20 3.39
CA ASP A 247 14.43 -4.79 4.34
C ASP A 247 13.82 -3.71 5.26
N VAL A 248 12.94 -4.16 6.15
CA VAL A 248 12.22 -3.32 7.11
C VAL A 248 13.12 -2.62 8.14
N LEU A 249 14.37 -3.07 8.29
CA LEU A 249 15.36 -2.46 9.18
C LEU A 249 16.18 -1.39 8.45
N GLU A 250 16.37 -1.52 7.14
CA GLU A 250 17.06 -0.53 6.32
C GLU A 250 16.18 0.69 6.01
N CYS A 251 14.91 0.46 5.66
CA CYS A 251 13.93 1.52 5.44
C CYS A 251 12.78 1.43 6.44
N GLY A 252 12.81 2.29 7.46
CA GLY A 252 11.81 2.29 8.53
C GLY A 252 10.42 2.82 8.14
N PHE A 253 10.19 3.24 6.88
CA PHE A 253 8.92 3.86 6.49
C PHE A 253 7.73 2.89 6.61
N GLY A 254 7.86 1.69 6.04
CA GLY A 254 6.83 0.65 6.14
C GLY A 254 6.47 0.31 7.58
N THR A 255 7.49 0.14 8.42
CA THR A 255 7.35 -0.12 9.86
C THR A 255 6.60 1.00 10.59
N GLN A 256 6.81 2.27 10.22
CA GLN A 256 6.07 3.39 10.80
C GLN A 256 4.59 3.34 10.43
N VAL A 257 4.27 3.05 9.17
CA VAL A 257 2.89 2.97 8.69
C VAL A 257 2.16 1.79 9.35
N GLN A 258 2.76 0.60 9.32
CA GLN A 258 2.16 -0.58 9.95
C GLN A 258 2.07 -0.44 11.48
N GLY A 259 3.08 0.15 12.11
CA GLY A 259 3.07 0.48 13.53
C GLY A 259 1.94 1.45 13.88
N GLY A 260 1.80 2.53 13.10
CA GLY A 260 0.72 3.50 13.24
C GLY A 260 -0.68 2.86 13.10
N MET A 261 -0.87 2.00 12.09
CA MET A 261 -2.11 1.25 11.91
C MET A 261 -2.41 0.32 13.09
N ARG A 262 -1.41 -0.41 13.59
CA ARG A 262 -1.54 -1.26 14.79
C ARG A 262 -1.93 -0.44 16.02
N LEU A 263 -1.32 0.73 16.22
CA LEU A 263 -1.63 1.59 17.35
C LEU A 263 -3.07 2.13 17.27
N MET A 264 -3.53 2.54 16.09
CA MET A 264 -4.92 2.96 15.87
C MET A 264 -5.91 1.83 16.16
N ALA A 265 -5.65 0.62 15.65
CA ALA A 265 -6.52 -0.53 15.93
C ALA A 265 -6.52 -0.92 17.42
N LYS A 266 -5.37 -0.86 18.09
CA LYS A 266 -5.22 -1.13 19.53
C LYS A 266 -5.99 -0.12 20.39
N TYR A 267 -5.78 1.18 20.17
CA TYR A 267 -6.29 2.23 21.07
C TYR A 267 -7.69 2.71 20.71
N LEU A 268 -8.03 2.79 19.42
CA LEU A 268 -9.33 3.28 18.95
C LEU A 268 -10.30 2.14 18.64
N GLY A 269 -9.81 1.06 18.03
CA GLY A 269 -10.61 -0.13 17.71
C GLY A 269 -10.71 -1.15 18.85
N LYS A 270 -9.84 -1.05 19.86
CA LYS A 270 -9.70 -2.04 20.95
C LYS A 270 -9.48 -3.46 20.42
N LYS A 271 -8.77 -3.57 19.30
CA LYS A 271 -8.58 -4.81 18.54
C LYS A 271 -7.09 -5.09 18.35
N LYS A 272 -6.72 -6.38 18.46
CA LYS A 272 -5.41 -6.86 18.01
C LYS A 272 -5.52 -7.24 16.54
N ILE A 273 -4.63 -6.72 15.72
CA ILE A 273 -4.58 -6.98 14.28
C ILE A 273 -3.38 -7.84 13.92
N ARG A 274 -3.44 -8.48 12.76
CA ARG A 274 -2.28 -9.13 12.15
C ARG A 274 -1.43 -8.11 11.40
N GLN A 275 -0.12 -8.33 11.36
CA GLN A 275 0.82 -7.52 10.61
C GLN A 275 1.65 -8.44 9.73
N TYR A 276 1.48 -8.34 8.41
CA TYR A 276 2.15 -9.19 7.45
C TYR A 276 3.14 -8.38 6.62
N GLN A 277 4.36 -8.90 6.50
CA GLN A 277 5.35 -8.43 5.56
C GLN A 277 5.50 -9.47 4.45
N ALA A 278 5.19 -9.08 3.22
CA ALA A 278 5.54 -9.87 2.07
C ALA A 278 6.94 -9.51 1.57
N SER A 279 7.63 -10.47 0.99
CA SER A 279 8.87 -10.26 0.25
C SER A 279 8.78 -10.96 -1.09
N VAL A 280 9.11 -10.23 -2.14
CA VAL A 280 9.25 -10.77 -3.49
C VAL A 280 10.68 -11.26 -3.67
N ARG A 281 10.86 -12.57 -3.87
CA ARG A 281 12.16 -13.21 -4.09
C ARG A 281 12.12 -14.08 -5.34
N GLU A 282 13.31 -14.40 -5.88
CA GLU A 282 13.47 -15.26 -7.07
C GLU A 282 12.91 -16.69 -6.85
N ASP A 283 12.91 -17.19 -5.61
CA ASP A 283 12.40 -18.51 -5.21
C ASP A 283 10.90 -18.52 -4.87
N GLY A 284 10.24 -17.37 -4.94
CA GLY A 284 8.81 -17.22 -4.71
C GLY A 284 8.47 -16.05 -3.78
N LEU A 285 7.20 -16.00 -3.41
CA LEU A 285 6.66 -15.00 -2.50
C LEU A 285 6.64 -15.56 -1.09
N SER A 286 7.16 -14.81 -0.11
CA SER A 286 7.04 -15.17 1.30
C SER A 286 6.34 -14.06 2.07
N ALA A 287 5.16 -14.34 2.60
CA ALA A 287 4.50 -13.49 3.58
C ALA A 287 4.76 -14.05 4.98
N GLN A 288 5.19 -13.19 5.90
CA GLN A 288 5.47 -13.56 7.29
C GLN A 288 4.81 -12.60 8.26
N SER A 289 4.38 -13.12 9.41
CA SER A 289 3.94 -12.30 10.53
C SER A 289 5.13 -11.54 11.13
N LEU A 290 4.99 -10.23 11.30
CA LEU A 290 6.01 -9.38 11.94
C LEU A 290 6.08 -9.55 13.46
N CYS A 291 5.04 -10.13 14.06
CA CYS A 291 5.13 -10.64 15.42
C CYS A 291 5.24 -12.16 15.36
N PRO A 292 6.43 -12.75 15.59
CA PRO A 292 6.50 -14.12 16.06
C PRO A 292 5.72 -14.23 17.39
N PRO A 293 5.28 -15.44 17.79
CA PRO A 293 4.61 -15.65 19.07
C PRO A 293 5.42 -15.00 20.20
N ASP A 294 4.72 -14.28 21.08
CA ASP A 294 5.26 -13.43 22.14
C ASP A 294 6.46 -14.10 22.84
N THR A 295 7.67 -13.61 22.57
CA THR A 295 8.90 -14.20 23.15
C THR A 295 9.12 -13.78 24.60
N GLY A 296 8.24 -12.94 25.17
CA GLY A 296 8.27 -12.54 26.58
C GLY A 296 9.46 -11.65 26.96
N VAL A 297 10.17 -11.06 25.98
CA VAL A 297 11.32 -10.17 26.25
C VAL A 297 10.86 -8.71 26.25
N PRO A 298 10.82 -8.03 27.42
CA PRO A 298 10.43 -6.63 27.47
C PRO A 298 11.51 -5.72 26.88
N TRP A 299 11.11 -4.84 25.96
CA TRP A 299 11.94 -3.74 25.46
C TRP A 299 12.24 -2.75 26.59
N ARG A 300 13.48 -2.72 27.07
CA ARG A 300 13.92 -1.70 28.04
C ARG A 300 14.29 -0.42 27.30
N LYS A 301 13.58 0.68 27.56
CA LYS A 301 14.08 2.04 27.27
C LYS A 301 15.44 2.18 27.98
N ARG A 302 16.50 2.49 27.24
CA ARG A 302 17.74 2.98 27.87
C ARG A 302 17.42 4.37 28.42
N SER A 303 17.52 4.50 29.74
CA SER A 303 17.50 5.76 30.49
C SER A 303 18.63 6.69 30.07
#